data_AF-A0A817NE55-F1
#
_entry.id   AF-A0A817NE55-F1
#
_cell.length_a   1.000
_cell.length_b   1.000
_cell.length_c   1.000
_cell.angle_alpha   90.00
_cell.angle_beta   90.00
_cell.angle_gamma   90.00
#
_symmetry.space_group_name_H-M   'P 1'
#
loop_
_entity.id
_entity.type
_entity.pdbx_description
1 polymer ?
#
loop_
_entity_poly.entity_id
_entity_poly.type
_entity_poly.pdbx_seq_one_letter_code
_entity_poly.pdbx_strand_id
1 'polypeptide(L)'
;MSQRHFGCMLSSGFDSSLLAALTVQEPHQQGINYPIETFPFRMKEKNLDLIATRKVARHIDSQHHEIRFTVEDAIKHLKNLIQTLECYDIGQIRASIGMYLVSKYI
;
A
#
# COMPACT_ATOMS: atom_id res chain seq x y z
N MET A 1 -9.07 7.71 18.59
CA MET A 1 -8.89 8.09 17.17
C MET A 1 -7.62 8.93 17.04
N SER A 2 -6.80 8.68 16.02
CA SER A 2 -5.61 9.50 15.72
C SER A 2 -6.02 10.94 15.39
N GLN A 3 -5.20 11.93 15.76
CA GLN A 3 -5.41 13.34 15.37
C GLN A 3 -4.80 13.69 14.00
N ARG A 4 -4.20 12.71 13.31
CA ARG A 4 -3.56 12.87 11.99
C ARG A 4 -4.35 12.14 10.92
N HIS A 5 -4.18 12.56 9.67
CA HIS A 5 -4.67 11.79 8.53
C HIS A 5 -4.01 10.42 8.50
N PHE A 6 -4.78 9.42 8.12
CA PHE A 6 -4.29 8.07 7.88
C PHE A 6 -4.83 7.55 6.55
N GLY A 7 -4.11 6.60 6.00
CA GLY A 7 -4.49 5.88 4.80
C GLY A 7 -4.38 4.37 5.00
N CYS A 8 -4.59 3.62 3.93
CA CYS A 8 -4.54 2.17 3.94
C CYS A 8 -3.69 1.62 2.79
N MET A 9 -2.90 0.59 3.08
CA MET A 9 -2.22 -0.19 2.04
C MET A 9 -3.24 -1.12 1.38
N LEU A 10 -3.39 -1.03 0.06
CA LEU A 10 -4.36 -1.82 -0.70
C LEU A 10 -3.65 -2.69 -1.74
N SER A 11 -3.81 -4.01 -1.63
CA SER A 11 -3.40 -4.97 -2.65
C SER A 11 -4.60 -5.61 -3.34
N SER A 12 -4.37 -6.43 -4.36
CA SER A 12 -5.42 -7.26 -4.99
C SER A 12 -5.88 -8.44 -4.11
N GLY A 13 -5.27 -8.64 -2.94
CA GLY A 13 -5.61 -9.69 -1.99
C GLY A 13 -6.88 -9.41 -1.19
N PHE A 14 -7.49 -10.48 -0.69
CA PHE A 14 -8.69 -10.45 0.14
C PHE A 14 -8.48 -9.66 1.44
N ASP A 15 -7.41 -9.94 2.18
CA ASP A 15 -7.18 -9.37 3.52
C ASP A 15 -7.06 -7.83 3.48
N SER A 16 -6.24 -7.30 2.58
CA SER A 16 -6.09 -5.85 2.43
C SER A 16 -7.37 -5.19 1.91
N SER A 17 -8.14 -5.90 1.07
CA SER A 17 -9.41 -5.36 0.55
C SER A 17 -10.45 -5.23 1.64
N LEU A 18 -10.55 -6.25 2.51
CA LEU A 18 -11.46 -6.23 3.66
C LEU A 18 -11.06 -5.13 4.66
N LEU A 19 -9.78 -5.04 5.00
CA LEU A 19 -9.28 -4.00 5.90
C LEU A 19 -9.50 -2.61 5.32
N ALA A 20 -9.25 -2.39 4.03
CA ALA A 20 -9.50 -1.10 3.39
C ALA A 20 -10.98 -0.73 3.42
N ALA A 21 -11.89 -1.67 3.16
CA ALA A 21 -13.33 -1.42 3.24
C ALA A 21 -13.76 -0.97 4.64
N LEU A 22 -13.31 -1.68 5.69
CA LEU A 22 -13.59 -1.29 7.09
C LEU A 22 -12.96 0.07 7.44
N THR A 23 -11.75 0.33 6.94
CA THR A 23 -11.01 1.58 7.17
C THR A 23 -11.67 2.77 6.49
N VAL A 24 -12.45 2.58 5.43
CA VAL A 24 -13.26 3.66 4.84
C VAL A 24 -14.63 3.78 5.51
N GLN A 25 -15.27 2.65 5.82
CA GLN A 25 -16.63 2.64 6.34
C GLN A 25 -16.74 3.19 7.78
N GLU A 26 -15.84 2.77 8.68
CA GLU A 26 -15.93 3.14 10.11
C GLU A 26 -15.69 4.64 10.37
N PRO A 27 -14.67 5.30 9.78
CA PRO A 27 -14.46 6.72 9.97
C PRO A 27 -15.63 7.59 9.52
N HIS A 28 -16.28 7.23 8.40
CA HIS A 28 -17.48 7.92 7.93
C HIS A 28 -18.63 7.84 8.95
N GLN A 29 -18.80 6.70 9.63
CA GLN A 29 -19.78 6.55 10.71
C GLN A 29 -19.44 7.40 11.94
N GLN A 30 -18.15 7.67 12.18
CA GLN A 30 -17.68 8.52 13.28
C GLN A 30 -17.54 10.01 12.91
N GLY A 31 -18.04 10.42 11.73
CA GLY A 31 -18.05 11.82 11.30
C GLY A 31 -16.71 12.34 10.78
N ILE A 32 -15.76 11.45 10.46
CA ILE A 32 -14.54 11.83 9.75
C ILE A 32 -14.87 11.99 8.27
N ASN A 33 -14.60 13.17 7.71
CA ASN A 33 -15.10 13.58 6.39
C ASN A 33 -13.99 13.92 5.38
N TYR A 34 -12.77 13.44 5.62
CA TYR A 34 -11.70 13.53 4.62
C TYR A 34 -11.59 12.22 3.83
N PRO A 35 -11.21 12.27 2.54
CA PRO A 35 -11.08 11.07 1.72
C PRO A 35 -9.96 10.17 2.27
N ILE A 36 -10.25 8.90 2.50
CA ILE A 36 -9.24 7.93 2.91
C ILE A 36 -8.37 7.59 1.69
N GLU A 37 -7.07 7.80 1.83
CA GLU A 37 -6.08 7.51 0.79
C GLU A 37 -5.70 6.04 0.79
N THR A 38 -5.61 5.43 -0.39
CA THR A 38 -5.14 4.04 -0.54
C THR A 38 -3.89 3.95 -1.41
N PHE A 39 -2.94 3.13 -0.98
CA PHE A 39 -1.62 2.99 -1.61
C PHE A 39 -1.34 1.54 -2.03
N PRO A 40 -0.92 1.29 -3.28
CA PRO A 40 -0.70 -0.05 -3.81
C PRO A 40 0.67 -0.58 -3.42
N PHE A 41 0.74 -1.89 -3.28
CA PHE A 41 1.92 -2.61 -2.80
C PHE A 41 2.75 -3.28 -3.92
N ARG A 42 2.84 -2.77 -5.16
CA ARG A 42 3.49 -3.59 -6.23
C ARG A 42 4.31 -2.84 -7.27
N MET A 43 5.30 -3.57 -7.80
CA MET A 43 6.13 -3.22 -8.95
C MET A 43 5.29 -3.01 -10.20
N LYS A 44 5.90 -2.37 -11.19
CA LYS A 44 5.32 -1.95 -12.48
C LYS A 44 4.85 -3.09 -13.41
N GLU A 45 4.48 -4.28 -12.92
CA GLU A 45 4.16 -5.43 -13.78
C GLU A 45 2.87 -6.20 -13.43
N LYS A 46 2.19 -6.62 -14.52
CA LYS A 46 0.87 -7.25 -14.68
C LYS A 46 -0.34 -6.34 -14.46
N ASN A 47 -1.04 -6.09 -15.57
CA ASN A 47 -2.27 -5.29 -15.66
C ASN A 47 -3.41 -5.84 -14.75
N LEU A 48 -3.44 -7.16 -14.51
CA LEU A 48 -4.55 -7.81 -13.79
C LEU A 48 -4.66 -7.38 -12.33
N ASP A 49 -3.53 -7.29 -11.60
CA ASP A 49 -3.55 -6.87 -10.19
C ASP A 49 -3.95 -5.40 -10.06
N LEU A 50 -3.44 -4.53 -10.94
CA LEU A 50 -3.84 -3.12 -10.98
C LEU A 50 -5.33 -2.96 -11.25
N ILE A 51 -5.89 -3.75 -12.17
CA ILE A 51 -7.33 -3.76 -12.45
C ILE A 51 -8.12 -4.17 -11.20
N ALA A 52 -7.69 -5.22 -10.49
CA ALA A 52 -8.34 -5.69 -9.27
C ALA A 52 -8.27 -4.65 -8.15
N THR A 53 -7.09 -4.10 -7.87
CA THR A 53 -6.90 -3.05 -6.86
C THR A 53 -7.72 -1.80 -7.17
N ARG A 54 -7.74 -1.33 -8.42
CA ARG A 54 -8.60 -0.22 -8.85
C ARG A 54 -10.08 -0.53 -8.69
N LYS A 55 -10.50 -1.77 -8.96
CA LYS A 55 -11.89 -2.19 -8.77
C LYS A 55 -12.30 -2.09 -7.30
N VAL A 56 -11.44 -2.53 -6.38
CA VAL A 56 -11.68 -2.40 -4.93
C VAL A 56 -11.68 -0.93 -4.52
N ALA A 57 -10.68 -0.16 -4.91
CA ALA A 57 -10.59 1.25 -4.57
C ALA A 57 -11.80 2.08 -5.03
N ARG A 58 -12.33 1.79 -6.23
CA ARG A 58 -13.57 2.38 -6.74
C ARG A 58 -14.81 1.91 -5.99
N HIS A 59 -14.83 0.65 -5.56
CA HIS A 59 -15.97 0.11 -4.81
C HIS A 59 -16.11 0.74 -3.43
N ILE A 60 -14.97 1.01 -2.77
CA ILE A 60 -14.94 1.63 -1.43
C ILE A 60 -14.86 3.15 -1.47
N ASP A 61 -14.84 3.78 -2.65
CA ASP A 61 -14.71 5.24 -2.83
C ASP A 61 -13.49 5.88 -2.14
N SER A 62 -12.34 5.21 -2.23
CA SER A 62 -11.07 5.73 -1.68
C SER A 62 -10.30 6.58 -2.69
N GLN A 63 -9.51 7.54 -2.21
CA GLN A 63 -8.55 8.28 -3.02
C GLN A 63 -7.33 7.40 -3.30
N HIS A 64 -7.34 6.69 -4.43
CA HIS A 64 -6.30 5.71 -4.75
C HIS A 64 -5.10 6.34 -5.46
N HIS A 65 -3.91 6.13 -4.89
CA HIS A 65 -2.65 6.56 -5.47
C HIS A 65 -2.02 5.42 -6.28
N GLU A 66 -1.37 5.71 -7.40
CA GLU A 66 -0.63 4.68 -8.15
C GLU A 66 0.87 4.93 -8.07
N ILE A 67 1.52 4.24 -7.14
CA ILE A 67 2.97 4.29 -6.99
C ILE A 67 3.58 3.16 -7.82
N ARG A 68 4.52 3.53 -8.69
CA ARG A 68 5.20 2.59 -9.59
C ARG A 68 6.69 2.69 -9.36
N PHE A 69 7.34 1.55 -9.15
CA PHE A 69 8.79 1.44 -9.04
C PHE A 69 9.33 0.33 -9.94
N THR A 70 10.59 0.49 -10.33
CA THR A 70 11.30 -0.43 -11.22
C THR A 70 12.17 -1.42 -10.44
N VAL A 71 12.72 -2.41 -11.13
CA VAL A 71 13.68 -3.36 -10.53
C VAL A 71 14.95 -2.63 -10.11
N GLU A 72 15.37 -1.65 -10.90
CA GLU A 72 16.53 -0.81 -10.64
C GLU A 72 16.34 0.02 -9.36
N ASP A 73 15.14 0.56 -9.14
CA ASP A 73 14.79 1.27 -7.90
C ASP A 73 14.90 0.34 -6.69
N ALA A 74 14.41 -0.89 -6.81
CA ALA A 74 14.47 -1.90 -5.76
C ALA A 74 15.92 -2.28 -5.42
N ILE A 75 16.75 -2.56 -6.44
CA ILE A 75 18.17 -2.90 -6.26
C ILE A 75 18.92 -1.75 -5.60
N LYS A 76 18.68 -0.50 -6.02
CA LYS A 76 19.32 0.69 -5.46
C LYS A 76 19.05 0.85 -3.96
N HIS A 77 17.89 0.43 -3.48
CA HIS A 77 17.48 0.58 -2.08
C HIS A 77 17.71 -0.67 -1.22
N LEU A 78 18.19 -1.77 -1.81
CA LEU A 78 18.33 -3.05 -1.12
C LEU A 78 19.22 -2.96 0.13
N LYS A 79 20.35 -2.25 0.05
CA LYS A 79 21.25 -2.07 1.20
C LYS A 79 20.56 -1.33 2.35
N ASN A 80 19.83 -0.26 2.04
CA ASN A 80 19.10 0.51 3.04
C ASN A 80 17.96 -0.31 3.65
N LEU A 81 17.25 -1.10 2.83
CA LEU A 81 16.21 -2.01 3.31
C LEU A 81 16.76 -3.01 4.32
N ILE A 82 17.87 -3.69 4.00
CA ILE A 82 18.50 -4.68 4.88
C ILE A 82 18.90 -4.02 6.21
N GLN A 83 19.43 -2.80 6.16
CA GLN A 83 19.74 -2.02 7.36
C GLN A 83 18.49 -1.68 8.18
N THR A 84 17.39 -1.27 7.53
CA THR A 84 16.12 -0.96 8.22
C THR A 84 15.46 -2.19 8.82
N LEU A 85 15.56 -3.35 8.16
CA LEU A 85 14.98 -4.60 8.64
C LEU A 85 15.85 -5.31 9.68
N GLU A 86 17.14 -4.98 9.75
CA GLU A 86 18.15 -5.68 10.56
C GLU A 86 18.13 -7.21 10.32
N CYS A 87 17.77 -7.63 9.10
CA CYS A 87 17.49 -9.01 8.74
C CYS A 87 18.04 -9.34 7.35
N TYR A 88 18.55 -10.57 7.20
CA TYR A 88 19.09 -11.11 5.95
C TYR A 88 18.22 -12.22 5.34
N ASP A 89 17.03 -12.47 5.90
CA ASP A 89 16.12 -13.47 5.36
C ASP A 89 15.62 -13.06 3.96
N ILE A 90 15.81 -13.97 3.00
CA ILE A 90 15.50 -13.71 1.58
C ILE A 90 14.01 -13.48 1.37
N GLY A 91 13.15 -14.22 2.09
CA GLY A 91 11.69 -14.08 1.99
C GLY A 91 11.24 -12.70 2.49
N GLN A 92 11.72 -12.30 3.65
CA GLN A 92 11.42 -11.03 4.29
C GLN A 92 11.90 -9.84 3.46
N ILE A 93 13.12 -9.89 2.94
CA ILE A 93 13.68 -8.84 2.08
C ILE A 93 12.83 -8.67 0.82
N ARG A 94 12.49 -9.79 0.14
CA ARG A 94 11.70 -9.74 -1.10
C ARG A 94 10.29 -9.24 -0.88
N ALA A 95 9.66 -9.59 0.24
CA ALA A 95 8.34 -9.07 0.60
C ALA A 95 8.41 -7.57 0.94
N SER A 96 9.43 -7.13 1.66
CA SER A 96 9.45 -5.79 2.26
C SER A 96 9.86 -4.67 1.29
N ILE A 97 10.56 -4.97 0.20
CA ILE A 97 11.09 -3.92 -0.71
C ILE A 97 9.98 -3.05 -1.31
N GLY A 98 8.85 -3.64 -1.67
CA GLY A 98 7.69 -2.89 -2.15
C GLY A 98 7.11 -1.98 -1.07
N MET A 99 6.97 -2.50 0.15
CA MET A 99 6.53 -1.72 1.30
C MET A 99 7.43 -0.51 1.54
N TYR A 100 8.74 -0.75 1.55
CA TYR A 100 9.74 0.25 1.87
C TYR A 100 9.72 1.41 0.87
N LEU A 101 9.59 1.11 -0.42
CA LEU A 101 9.52 2.14 -1.47
C LEU A 101 8.22 2.94 -1.41
N VAL A 102 7.10 2.30 -1.11
CA VAL A 102 5.81 2.98 -0.92
C VAL A 102 5.83 3.86 0.33
N SER A 103 6.33 3.35 1.46
CA SER A 103 6.46 4.11 2.71
C SER A 103 7.41 5.29 2.61
N LYS A 104 8.35 5.30 1.65
CA LYS A 104 9.23 6.44 1.39
C LYS A 104 8.55 7.52 0.54
N TYR A 105 7.51 7.16 -0.20
CA TYR A 105 6.71 8.09 -0.99
C TYR A 105 5.66 8.83 -0.14
N ILE A 106 5.10 8.13 0.85
CA ILE A 106 4.16 8.66 1.87
C ILE A 106 4.93 9.54 2.86
#